data_AF-I3Z3V8-F1
#
_entry.id   AF-I3Z3V8-F1
#
_cell.length_a   1.000
_cell.length_b   1.000
_cell.length_c   1.000
_cell.angle_alpha   90.00
_cell.angle_beta   90.00
_cell.angle_gamma   90.00
#
_symmetry.space_group_name_H-M   'P 1'
#
loop_
_entity.id
_entity.type
_entity.pdbx_description
1 polymer ?
#
loop_
_entity_poly.entity_id
_entity_poly.type
_entity_poly.pdbx_seq_one_letter_code
_entity_poly.pdbx_strand_id
1 'polypeptide(L)'
;MKESGSKISRAEMADKFIEVANEFIKSESKERIGAAIMFAAARYNAFEAHSKSDNLVKDKMDALEWYSNEYKRMLEANLDDLIQTMG
;
A
#
# COMPACT_ATOMS: atom_id res chain seq x y z
N MET A 1 33.16 -13.83 -2.26
CA MET A 1 32.43 -12.98 -3.22
C MET A 1 31.09 -12.63 -2.60
N LYS A 2 30.71 -11.35 -2.58
CA LYS A 2 29.43 -10.89 -2.02
C LYS A 2 28.30 -11.45 -2.88
N GLU A 3 27.38 -12.19 -2.29
CA GLU A 3 26.13 -12.60 -2.96
C GLU A 3 25.37 -11.32 -3.35
N SER A 4 24.99 -11.22 -4.62
CA SER A 4 24.18 -10.12 -5.12
C SER A 4 22.79 -10.22 -4.47
N GLY A 5 22.45 -9.29 -3.58
CA GLY A 5 21.16 -9.26 -2.91
C GLY A 5 20.04 -9.21 -3.95
N SER A 6 19.31 -10.32 -4.10
CA SER A 6 18.11 -10.38 -4.95
C SER A 6 17.11 -9.33 -4.48
N LYS A 7 16.54 -8.58 -5.43
CA LYS A 7 15.41 -7.68 -5.13
C LYS A 7 14.24 -8.52 -4.63
N ILE A 8 13.66 -8.15 -3.49
CA ILE A 8 12.41 -8.78 -3.01
C ILE A 8 11.22 -8.30 -3.84
N SER A 9 10.22 -9.17 -3.99
CA SER A 9 8.99 -8.92 -4.74
C SER A 9 8.08 -7.91 -4.04
N ARG A 10 7.07 -7.40 -4.77
CA ARG A 10 6.05 -6.51 -4.20
C ARG A 10 5.20 -7.20 -3.12
N ALA A 11 4.93 -8.50 -3.29
CA ALA A 11 4.21 -9.29 -2.30
C ALA A 11 5.03 -9.39 -1.01
N GLU A 12 6.32 -9.74 -1.10
CA GLU A 12 7.20 -9.80 0.07
C GLU A 12 7.37 -8.44 0.77
N MET A 13 7.32 -7.33 0.03
CA MET A 13 7.29 -6.00 0.64
C MET A 13 5.96 -5.73 1.37
N ALA A 14 4.83 -6.10 0.77
CA ALA A 14 3.52 -5.96 1.39
C ALA A 14 3.40 -6.80 2.67
N ASP A 15 3.88 -8.06 2.64
CA ASP A 15 3.88 -8.95 3.80
C ASP A 15 4.62 -8.34 4.98
N LYS A 16 5.78 -7.71 4.74
CA LYS A 16 6.52 -6.99 5.79
C LYS A 16 5.75 -5.80 6.37
N PHE A 17 4.96 -5.09 5.58
CA PHE A 17 4.10 -4.03 6.11
C PHE A 17 2.93 -4.61 6.92
N ILE A 18 2.38 -5.74 6.51
CA ILE A 18 1.33 -6.46 7.24
C ILE A 18 1.85 -7.05 8.55
N GLU A 19 3.08 -7.56 8.58
CA GLU A 19 3.74 -8.01 9.82
C GLU A 19 3.78 -6.89 10.86
N VAL A 20 4.22 -5.68 10.46
CA VAL A 20 4.20 -4.49 11.32
C VAL A 20 2.76 -4.13 11.72
N ALA A 21 1.80 -4.18 10.80
CA ALA A 21 0.40 -3.93 11.12
C ALA A 21 -0.15 -4.91 12.18
N ASN A 22 0.24 -6.18 12.10
CA ASN A 22 -0.17 -7.23 13.02
C ASN A 22 0.36 -7.03 14.44
N GLU A 23 1.49 -6.32 14.61
CA GLU A 23 2.00 -5.97 15.94
C GLU A 23 1.02 -5.07 16.73
N PHE A 24 0.28 -4.21 16.04
CA PHE A 24 -0.70 -3.29 16.65
C PHE A 24 -1.98 -3.98 17.11
N ILE A 25 -2.28 -5.22 16.66
CA ILE A 25 -3.50 -5.95 17.05
C ILE A 25 -3.58 -6.16 18.57
N LYS A 26 -2.44 -6.12 19.27
CA LYS A 26 -2.37 -6.24 20.73
C LYS A 26 -3.04 -5.07 21.47
N SER A 27 -3.17 -3.90 20.84
CA SER A 27 -3.64 -2.67 21.49
C SER A 27 -4.66 -1.88 20.68
N GLU A 28 -4.86 -2.19 19.40
CA GLU A 28 -5.71 -1.42 18.49
C GLU A 28 -6.71 -2.32 17.75
N SER A 29 -7.86 -1.75 17.35
CA SER A 29 -8.86 -2.49 16.57
C SER A 29 -8.43 -2.64 15.11
N LYS A 30 -8.95 -3.67 14.42
CA LYS A 30 -8.65 -3.91 12.99
C LYS A 30 -9.04 -2.72 12.11
N GLU A 31 -10.13 -2.03 12.45
CA GLU A 31 -10.60 -0.83 11.75
C GLU A 31 -9.60 0.31 11.88
N ARG A 32 -9.04 0.53 13.08
CA ARG A 32 -8.03 1.57 13.32
C ARG A 32 -6.70 1.26 12.64
N ILE A 33 -6.28 -0.01 12.67
CA ILE A 33 -5.07 -0.48 11.99
C ILE A 33 -5.25 -0.32 10.47
N GLY A 34 -6.38 -0.72 9.90
CA GLY A 34 -6.69 -0.55 8.48
C GLY A 34 -6.67 0.92 8.06
N ALA A 35 -7.26 1.81 8.85
CA ALA A 35 -7.20 3.25 8.62
C ALA A 35 -5.76 3.80 8.66
N ALA A 36 -4.95 3.34 9.61
CA ALA A 36 -3.54 3.71 9.71
C ALA A 36 -2.72 3.26 8.49
N ILE A 37 -2.95 2.04 7.99
CA ILE A 37 -2.31 1.53 6.77
C ILE A 37 -2.67 2.40 5.56
N MET A 38 -3.96 2.69 5.35
CA MET A 38 -4.40 3.57 4.27
C MET A 38 -3.73 4.94 4.34
N PHE A 39 -3.62 5.52 5.54
CA PHE A 39 -2.94 6.79 5.74
C PHE A 39 -1.43 6.71 5.47
N ALA A 40 -0.76 5.63 5.89
CA ALA A 40 0.66 5.40 5.60
C ALA A 40 0.92 5.28 4.10
N ALA A 41 0.09 4.50 3.38
CA ALA A 41 0.16 4.36 1.94
C ALA A 41 -0.03 5.70 1.22
N ALA A 42 -1.02 6.50 1.64
CA ALA A 42 -1.26 7.83 1.08
C ALA A 42 -0.05 8.76 1.25
N ARG A 43 0.60 8.75 2.42
CA ARG A 43 1.81 9.56 2.67
C ARG A 43 2.98 9.14 1.79
N TYR A 44 3.20 7.83 1.64
CA TYR A 44 4.28 7.31 0.81
C TYR A 44 4.04 7.62 -0.68
N ASN A 45 2.82 7.40 -1.16
CA ASN A 45 2.45 7.67 -2.55
C ASN A 45 2.50 9.17 -2.89
N ALA A 46 2.14 10.04 -1.94
CA ALA A 46 2.30 11.49 -2.11
C ALA A 46 3.79 11.88 -2.24
N PHE A 47 4.67 11.27 -1.45
CA PHE A 47 6.12 11.46 -1.56
C PHE A 47 6.66 10.95 -2.91
N GLU A 48 6.17 9.80 -3.36
CA GLU A 48 6.54 9.23 -4.65
C GLU A 48 6.11 10.12 -5.83
N ALA A 49 4.86 10.59 -5.83
CA ALA A 49 4.39 11.58 -6.81
C ALA A 49 5.26 12.84 -6.80
N HIS A 50 5.56 13.38 -5.63
CA HIS A 50 6.45 14.54 -5.51
C HIS A 50 7.82 14.28 -6.14
N SER A 51 8.39 13.10 -5.93
CA SER A 51 9.72 12.72 -6.46
C SER A 51 9.80 12.65 -7.98
N LYS A 52 8.66 12.52 -8.68
CA LYS A 52 8.58 12.40 -10.15
C LYS A 52 8.09 13.66 -10.85
N SER A 53 7.64 14.64 -10.07
CA SER A 53 6.89 15.79 -10.58
C SER A 53 7.76 17.05 -10.54
N ASP A 54 7.89 17.71 -11.68
CA ASP A 54 8.48 19.06 -11.75
C ASP A 54 7.54 20.13 -11.16
N ASN A 55 6.21 19.87 -11.14
CA ASN A 55 5.23 20.77 -10.56
C ASN A 55 4.02 20.03 -9.96
N LEU A 56 4.12 19.72 -8.67
CA LEU A 56 3.12 18.87 -8.01
C LEU A 56 1.74 19.55 -7.94
N VAL A 57 1.67 20.88 -8.04
CA VAL A 57 0.40 21.60 -8.08
C VAL A 57 -0.37 21.25 -9.34
N LYS A 58 0.31 21.13 -10.49
CA LYS A 58 -0.31 20.74 -11.76
C LYS A 58 -0.64 19.24 -11.78
N ASP A 59 0.26 18.42 -11.25
CA ASP A 59 0.17 16.96 -11.36
C ASP A 59 -0.71 16.33 -10.25
N LYS A 60 -1.21 17.14 -9.31
CA LYS A 60 -1.98 16.66 -8.14
C LYS A 60 -3.21 15.85 -8.53
N MET A 61 -3.98 16.30 -9.52
CA MET A 61 -5.22 15.62 -9.92
C MET A 61 -4.92 14.26 -10.53
N ASP A 62 -3.96 14.21 -11.44
CA ASP A 62 -3.52 12.97 -12.10
C ASP A 62 -2.96 11.98 -11.07
N ALA A 63 -2.17 12.46 -10.10
CA ALA A 63 -1.66 11.61 -9.02
C ALA A 63 -2.80 11.05 -8.15
N LEU A 64 -3.79 11.87 -7.77
CA LEU A 64 -4.93 11.40 -6.99
C LEU A 64 -5.74 10.34 -7.73
N GLU A 65 -6.02 10.57 -9.02
CA GLU A 65 -6.74 9.61 -9.86
C GLU A 65 -5.96 8.30 -9.97
N TRP A 66 -4.67 8.37 -10.29
CA TRP A 66 -3.83 7.19 -10.46
C TRP A 66 -3.78 6.32 -9.19
N TYR A 67 -3.43 6.91 -8.04
CA TYR A 67 -3.27 6.15 -6.80
C TYR A 67 -4.59 5.62 -6.25
N SER A 68 -5.68 6.38 -6.38
CA SER A 68 -6.99 5.92 -5.90
C SER A 68 -7.53 4.76 -6.75
N ASN A 69 -7.37 4.83 -8.07
CA ASN A 69 -7.76 3.75 -8.99
C ASN A 69 -6.92 2.49 -8.74
N GLU A 70 -5.61 2.62 -8.54
CA GLU A 70 -4.74 1.47 -8.28
C GLU A 70 -5.07 0.82 -6.92
N TYR A 71 -5.30 1.62 -5.87
CA TYR A 71 -5.75 1.09 -4.58
C TYR A 71 -7.09 0.34 -4.69
N LYS A 72 -8.05 0.93 -5.39
CA LYS A 72 -9.36 0.32 -5.64
C LYS A 72 -9.21 -1.04 -6.33
N ARG A 73 -8.43 -1.11 -7.41
CA ARG A 73 -8.17 -2.35 -8.15
C ARG A 73 -7.54 -3.44 -7.27
N MET A 74 -6.57 -3.08 -6.43
CA MET A 74 -5.94 -4.04 -5.52
C MET A 74 -6.90 -4.51 -4.43
N LEU A 75 -7.70 -3.61 -3.87
CA LEU A 75 -8.70 -3.95 -2.85
C LEU A 75 -9.77 -4.89 -3.42
N GLU A 76 -10.29 -4.60 -4.61
CA GLU A 76 -11.26 -5.45 -5.31
C GLU A 76 -10.71 -6.86 -5.50
N ALA A 77 -9.49 -7.00 -6.04
CA ALA A 77 -8.87 -8.32 -6.23
C ALA A 77 -8.74 -9.12 -4.92
N ASN A 78 -8.31 -8.48 -3.82
CA ASN A 78 -8.18 -9.17 -2.53
C ASN A 78 -9.54 -9.56 -1.93
N LEU A 79 -10.58 -8.75 -2.13
CA LEU A 79 -11.93 -9.09 -1.70
C LEU A 79 -12.48 -10.28 -2.49
N ASP A 80 -12.27 -10.28 -3.81
CA ASP A 80 -12.67 -11.40 -4.68
C ASP A 80 -11.96 -12.71 -4.26
N ASP A 81 -10.66 -12.65 -3.97
CA ASP A 81 -9.89 -13.80 -3.49
C ASP A 81 -10.43 -14.34 -2.15
N LEU A 82 -10.77 -13.44 -1.22
CA LEU A 82 -11.37 -13.82 0.07
C LEU A 82 -12.75 -14.44 -0.11
N ILE A 83 -13.59 -13.88 -0.99
CA ILE A 83 -14.92 -14.43 -1.30
C ILE A 83 -14.78 -15.84 -1.89
N GLN A 84 -13.84 -16.05 -2.81
CA GLN A 84 -13.59 -17.37 -3.41
C GLN A 84 -13.04 -18.39 -2.42
N THR A 85 -12.22 -17.95 -1.46
CA THR A 85 -11.59 -18.84 -0.47
C THR A 85 -12.53 -19.17 0.69
N MET A 86 -13.51 -18.31 0.97
CA MET A 86 -14.50 -18.49 2.05
C MET A 86 -15.81 -19.15 1.60
N GLY A 87 -16.04 -19.28 0.29
CA GLY A 87 -17.20 -19.96 -0.30
C GLY A 87 -16.94 -21.44 -0.56
#